data_AF-A0A0V0ZEQ1-F1
#
_entry.id   AF-A0A0V0ZEQ1-F1
#
_cell.length_a   1.000
_cell.length_b   1.000
_cell.length_c   1.000
_cell.angle_alpha   90.00
_cell.angle_beta   90.00
_cell.angle_gamma   90.00
#
_symmetry.space_group_name_H-M   'P 1'
#
loop_
_entity.id
_entity.type
_entity.pdbx_description
1 polymer ?
#
loop_
_entity_poly.entity_id
_entity_poly.type
_entity_poly.pdbx_seq_one_letter_code
_entity_poly.pdbx_strand_id
1 'polypeptide(L)'
;LESYVLPKSLVDAAKTEEEIEEFLTSHEANDEDSLNRDGKNYDENESSIMKHLPETFIKARKEAALGQTRAAAKMTRRTKKMLIPLKIGQNCTVRVPDVDRGPADPKNFLVVVMAECEGLYTV
;
A
#
# COMPACT_ATOMS: atom_id res chain seq x y z
N LEU A 1 31.91 -4.39 -8.01
CA LEU A 1 30.51 -3.94 -7.83
C LEU A 1 30.55 -2.44 -7.64
N GLU A 2 30.10 -1.66 -8.61
CA GLU A 2 29.75 -0.26 -8.35
C GLU A 2 28.44 -0.24 -7.58
N SER A 3 28.48 0.23 -6.33
CA SER A 3 27.26 0.46 -5.56
C SER A 3 26.71 1.83 -5.96
N TYR A 4 25.56 1.85 -6.62
CA TYR A 4 24.82 3.09 -6.80
C TYR A 4 24.24 3.51 -5.45
N VAL A 5 24.81 4.57 -4.87
CA VAL A 5 24.28 5.20 -3.67
C VAL A 5 23.24 6.21 -4.11
N LEU A 6 21.96 5.95 -3.79
CA LEU A 6 20.88 6.88 -4.09
C LEU A 6 21.10 8.20 -3.33
N PRO A 7 20.94 9.38 -3.99
CA PRO A 7 21.08 10.66 -3.33
C PRO A 7 20.08 10.81 -2.17
N LYS A 8 20.57 11.20 -1.00
CA LYS A 8 19.73 11.41 0.19
C LYS A 8 18.61 12.41 -0.07
N SER A 9 18.87 13.44 -0.86
CA SER A 9 17.87 14.44 -1.25
C SER A 9 16.68 13.85 -2.03
N LEU A 10 16.89 12.77 -2.79
CA LEU A 10 15.82 12.07 -3.51
C LEU A 10 15.00 11.22 -2.54
N VAL A 11 15.69 10.48 -1.66
CA VAL A 11 15.07 9.66 -0.61
C VAL A 11 14.29 10.52 0.39
N ASP A 12 14.77 11.72 0.70
CA ASP A 12 14.11 12.65 1.62
C ASP A 12 12.92 13.37 0.97
N ALA A 13 12.96 13.58 -0.36
CA ALA A 13 11.89 14.23 -1.10
C ALA A 13 10.71 13.29 -1.41
N ALA A 14 11.00 12.02 -1.68
CA ALA A 14 10.01 11.01 -1.94
C ALA A 14 9.47 10.43 -0.63
N LYS A 15 8.15 10.41 -0.49
CA LYS A 15 7.47 9.93 0.72
C LYS A 15 7.21 8.43 0.67
N THR A 16 7.30 7.83 -0.51
CA THR A 16 7.03 6.41 -0.75
C THR A 16 8.03 5.84 -1.76
N GLU A 17 8.26 4.53 -1.69
CA GLU A 17 9.12 3.81 -2.64
C GLU A 17 8.63 3.95 -4.09
N GLU A 18 7.31 4.08 -4.30
CA GLU A 18 6.71 4.27 -5.63
C GLU A 18 7.10 5.62 -6.25
N GLU A 19 7.14 6.69 -5.44
CA GLU A 19 7.60 8.01 -5.90
C GLU A 19 9.08 7.96 -6.30
N ILE A 20 9.91 7.26 -5.51
CA ILE A 20 11.35 7.06 -5.83
C ILE A 20 11.53 6.37 -7.18
N GLU A 21 10.78 5.30 -7.43
CA GLU A 21 10.84 4.54 -8.69
C GLU A 21 10.35 5.36 -9.90
N GLU A 22 9.32 6.21 -9.74
CA GLU A 22 8.82 7.11 -10.78
C GLU A 22 9.85 8.18 -11.17
N PHE A 23 10.56 8.74 -10.19
CA PHE A 23 11.64 9.70 -10.45
C PHE A 23 12.78 9.07 -11.25
N LEU A 24 13.20 7.84 -10.91
CA LEU A 24 14.30 7.16 -11.60
C LEU A 24 13.94 6.77 -13.04
N THR A 25 12.72 6.27 -13.27
CA THR A 25 12.24 5.93 -14.62
C THR A 25 12.03 7.14 -15.53
N SER A 26 11.77 8.32 -14.96
CA SER A 26 11.66 9.56 -15.75
C SER A 26 13.01 10.10 -16.27
N HIS A 27 14.13 9.70 -15.66
CA HIS A 27 15.48 10.11 -16.06
C HIS A 27 16.05 9.23 -17.18
N GLU A 28 15.77 7.91 -17.17
CA GLU A 28 16.26 6.99 -18.20
C GLU A 28 15.69 7.26 -19.61
N ALA A 29 14.59 8.01 -19.72
CA ALA A 29 13.99 8.38 -21.01
C ALA A 29 14.67 9.57 -21.71
N ASN A 30 15.63 10.25 -21.08
CA ASN A 30 16.25 11.48 -21.61
C ASN A 30 17.75 11.37 -21.94
N ASP A 31 18.40 10.26 -21.65
CA ASP A 31 19.83 10.08 -21.92
C ASP A 31 20.07 9.32 -23.25
N GLU A 32 19.60 9.92 -24.34
CA GLU A 32 20.10 9.64 -25.69
C GLU A 32 21.14 10.70 -26.06
N ASP A 33 22.30 10.73 -25.39
CA ASP A 33 23.50 11.21 -26.09
C ASP A 33 24.82 10.84 -25.40
N SER A 34 25.79 10.54 -26.27
CA SER A 34 27.23 10.46 -26.01
C SER A 34 27.78 9.22 -25.29
N LEU A 35 28.03 8.13 -26.03
CA LEU A 35 29.32 7.42 -25.95
C LEU A 35 29.65 6.75 -27.30
N ASN A 36 30.50 7.42 -28.10
CA ASN A 36 31.29 6.77 -29.15
C ASN A 36 32.22 5.73 -28.49
N ARG A 37 31.96 4.44 -28.72
CA ARG A 37 32.99 3.39 -28.60
C ARG A 37 32.64 2.17 -29.46
N ASP A 38 33.69 1.68 -30.10
CA ASP A 38 33.75 0.65 -31.14
C ASP A 38 32.75 -0.50 -31.07
N GLY A 39 32.29 -0.86 -32.28
CA GLY A 39 31.28 -1.86 -32.57
C GLY A 39 31.46 -3.20 -31.86
N LYS A 40 30.41 -3.59 -31.16
CA LYS A 40 30.01 -4.98 -30.94
C LYS A 40 28.52 -5.05 -31.27
N ASN A 41 28.18 -5.75 -32.35
CA ASN A 41 26.81 -6.11 -32.67
C ASN A 41 26.33 -7.08 -31.58
N TYR A 42 25.44 -6.61 -30.70
CA TYR A 42 24.75 -7.45 -29.73
C TYR A 42 23.38 -7.79 -30.30
N ASP A 43 23.06 -9.09 -30.28
CA ASP A 43 21.80 -9.66 -30.73
C ASP A 43 20.60 -8.88 -30.14
N GLU A 44 19.76 -8.32 -31.01
CA GLU A 44 18.59 -7.50 -30.65
C GLU A 44 17.62 -8.23 -29.69
N ASN A 45 17.70 -9.56 -29.66
CA ASN A 45 16.89 -10.47 -28.85
C ASN A 45 17.12 -10.33 -27.33
N GLU A 46 18.36 -10.10 -26.87
CA GLU A 46 18.64 -9.99 -25.42
C GLU A 46 18.28 -8.61 -24.84
N SER A 47 18.31 -7.56 -25.68
CA SER A 47 17.93 -6.21 -25.25
C SER A 47 16.43 -6.08 -24.98
N SER A 48 15.62 -6.94 -25.60
CA SER A 48 14.20 -7.00 -25.31
C SER A 48 14.00 -7.54 -23.89
N ILE A 49 14.61 -8.69 -23.53
CA ILE A 49 14.35 -9.45 -22.29
C ILE A 49 14.56 -8.64 -21.01
N MET A 50 15.60 -7.82 -20.96
CA MET A 50 15.85 -6.95 -19.80
C MET A 50 14.92 -5.73 -19.71
N LYS A 51 14.29 -5.30 -20.80
CA LYS A 51 13.42 -4.11 -20.83
C LYS A 51 11.98 -4.40 -20.41
N HIS A 52 11.47 -5.62 -20.63
CA HIS A 52 10.10 -5.98 -20.24
C HIS A 52 9.95 -6.59 -18.84
N LEU A 53 11.07 -6.97 -18.20
CA LEU A 53 11.06 -7.37 -16.80
C LEU A 53 10.59 -6.22 -15.88
N PRO A 54 11.14 -4.99 -15.92
CA PRO A 54 10.66 -3.92 -15.05
C PRO A 54 9.19 -3.55 -15.29
N GLU A 55 8.73 -3.46 -16.55
CA GLU A 55 7.34 -3.10 -16.86
C GLU A 55 6.31 -4.08 -16.29
N THR A 56 6.59 -5.39 -16.36
CA THR A 56 5.70 -6.43 -15.83
C THR A 56 5.62 -6.38 -14.31
N PHE A 57 6.73 -6.10 -13.63
CA PHE A 57 6.78 -5.96 -12.17
C PHE A 57 6.09 -4.67 -11.69
N ILE A 58 6.32 -3.54 -12.37
CA ILE A 58 5.64 -2.27 -12.05
C ILE A 58 4.13 -2.41 -12.24
N LYS A 59 3.70 -3.05 -13.34
CA LYS A 59 2.28 -3.35 -13.57
C LYS A 59 1.70 -4.24 -12.47
N ALA A 60 2.41 -5.30 -12.09
CA ALA A 60 2.00 -6.20 -11.02
C ALA A 60 1.91 -5.49 -9.66
N ARG A 61 2.86 -4.62 -9.33
CA ARG A 61 2.83 -3.79 -8.09
C ARG A 61 1.62 -2.86 -8.08
N LYS A 62 1.39 -2.11 -9.17
CA LYS A 62 0.22 -1.22 -9.31
C LYS A 62 -1.09 -1.98 -9.20
N GLU A 63 -1.19 -3.15 -9.83
CA GLU A 63 -2.37 -4.00 -9.75
C GLU A 63 -2.60 -4.55 -8.33
N ALA A 64 -1.53 -4.95 -7.64
CA ALA A 64 -1.59 -5.39 -6.25
C ALA A 64 -2.04 -4.26 -5.31
N ALA A 65 -1.51 -3.05 -5.46
CA ALA A 65 -1.91 -1.88 -4.68
C ALA A 65 -3.39 -1.52 -4.90
N LEU A 66 -3.86 -1.57 -6.15
CA LEU A 66 -5.28 -1.42 -6.48
C LEU A 66 -6.13 -2.53 -5.83
N GLY A 67 -5.65 -3.77 -5.84
CA GLY A 67 -6.28 -4.91 -5.18
C GLY A 67 -6.45 -4.70 -3.68
N GLN A 68 -5.42 -4.22 -2.99
CA GLN A 68 -5.45 -3.88 -1.57
C GLN A 68 -6.43 -2.75 -1.28
N THR A 69 -6.41 -1.68 -2.09
CA THR A 69 -7.34 -0.55 -1.95
C THR A 69 -8.79 -1.01 -2.09
N ARG A 70 -9.08 -1.88 -3.07
CA ARG A 70 -10.40 -2.49 -3.25
C ARG A 70 -10.81 -3.36 -2.06
N ALA A 71 -9.87 -4.15 -1.52
CA ALA A 71 -10.12 -4.99 -0.36
C ALA A 71 -10.45 -4.14 0.89
N ALA A 72 -9.68 -3.09 1.14
CA ALA A 72 -9.92 -2.14 2.23
C ALA A 72 -11.29 -1.46 2.08
N ALA A 73 -11.62 -0.94 0.90
CA ALA A 73 -12.92 -0.32 0.64
C ALA A 73 -14.09 -1.31 0.86
N LYS A 74 -13.92 -2.56 0.45
CA LYS A 74 -14.91 -3.64 0.68
C LYS A 74 -15.10 -3.91 2.17
N MET A 75 -14.02 -3.94 2.95
CA MET A 75 -14.09 -4.09 4.41
C MET A 75 -14.85 -2.95 5.05
N THR A 76 -14.49 -1.70 4.76
CA THR A 76 -15.15 -0.50 5.32
C THR A 76 -16.64 -0.48 4.98
N ARG A 77 -17.02 -0.85 3.74
CA ARG A 77 -18.44 -0.93 3.34
C ARG A 77 -19.20 -2.01 4.13
N ARG A 78 -18.58 -3.16 4.39
CA ARG A 78 -19.21 -4.23 5.18
C ARG A 78 -19.41 -3.80 6.63
N THR A 79 -18.39 -3.20 7.24
CA THR A 79 -18.47 -2.72 8.62
C THR A 79 -19.51 -1.63 8.79
N LYS A 80 -19.54 -0.63 7.90
CA LYS A 80 -20.57 0.45 7.92
C LYS A 80 -22.01 -0.06 7.74
N LYS A 81 -22.21 -1.19 7.06
CA LYS A 81 -23.54 -1.83 6.95
C LYS A 81 -23.94 -2.63 8.18
N MET A 82 -22.98 -3.15 8.94
CA MET A 82 -23.24 -3.94 10.14
C MET A 82 -23.44 -3.07 11.38
N LEU A 83 -22.79 -1.91 11.44
CA LEU A 83 -23.00 -0.95 12.52
C LEU A 83 -24.26 -0.15 12.24
N ILE A 84 -25.29 -0.36 13.05
CA ILE A 84 -26.39 0.60 13.17
C ILE A 84 -25.77 1.89 13.71
N PRO A 85 -25.98 3.06 13.08
CA PRO A 85 -25.45 4.32 13.59
C PRO A 85 -25.87 4.52 15.05
N LEU A 86 -24.88 4.61 15.95
CA LEU A 86 -25.10 4.81 17.38
C LEU A 86 -25.04 6.30 17.70
N LYS A 87 -25.91 6.77 18.59
CA LYS A 87 -25.86 8.14 19.10
C LYS A 87 -24.99 8.23 20.34
N ILE A 88 -24.38 9.39 20.58
CA ILE A 88 -23.71 9.69 21.84
C ILE A 88 -24.72 9.54 23.00
N GLY A 89 -24.30 8.89 24.08
CA GLY A 89 -25.14 8.53 25.22
C GLY A 89 -25.96 7.25 25.04
N GLN A 90 -25.89 6.59 23.88
CA GLN A 90 -26.60 5.33 23.64
C GLN A 90 -25.81 4.14 24.19
N ASN A 91 -26.52 3.24 24.87
CA ASN A 91 -25.94 1.97 25.31
C ASN A 91 -25.85 0.99 24.14
N CYS A 92 -24.72 0.29 24.02
CA CYS A 92 -24.53 -0.77 23.04
C CYS A 92 -23.75 -1.94 23.66
N THR A 93 -23.78 -3.10 22.99
CA THR A 93 -23.00 -4.28 23.39
C THR A 93 -21.84 -4.49 22.44
N VAL A 94 -20.63 -4.62 22.99
CA VAL A 94 -19.40 -4.89 22.23
C VAL A 94 -19.00 -6.34 22.46
N ARG A 95 -18.84 -7.11 21.37
CA ARG A 95 -18.41 -8.51 21.44
C ARG A 95 -16.92 -8.59 21.71
N VAL A 96 -16.54 -9.41 22.69
CA VAL A 96 -15.15 -9.73 23.00
C VAL A 96 -14.70 -10.85 22.07
N PRO A 97 -13.53 -10.76 21.40
CA PRO A 97 -12.98 -11.86 20.63
C PRO A 97 -12.76 -13.11 21.49
N ASP A 98 -12.85 -14.30 20.89
CA ASP A 98 -12.70 -15.57 21.62
C ASP A 98 -11.24 -15.96 21.91
N VAL A 99 -10.28 -15.05 21.71
CA VAL A 99 -8.85 -15.29 21.97
C VAL A 99 -8.60 -15.29 23.48
N ASP A 100 -7.94 -16.33 23.99
CA ASP A 100 -7.57 -16.52 25.41
C ASP A 100 -8.74 -16.50 26.40
N ARG A 101 -9.96 -16.74 25.90
CA ARG A 101 -11.18 -16.59 26.67
C ARG A 101 -11.50 -17.88 27.44
N GLY A 102 -11.53 -17.78 28.76
CA GLY A 102 -11.94 -18.84 29.66
C GLY A 102 -13.45 -19.11 29.59
N PRO A 103 -13.92 -20.30 30.03
CA PRO A 103 -15.33 -20.67 29.98
C PRO A 103 -16.26 -19.71 30.73
N ALA A 104 -15.75 -19.04 31.78
CA ALA A 104 -16.50 -18.11 32.63
C ALA A 104 -16.41 -16.65 32.17
N ASP A 105 -15.54 -16.32 31.23
CA ASP A 105 -15.34 -14.94 30.81
C ASP A 105 -16.59 -14.40 30.09
N PRO A 106 -16.89 -13.10 30.16
CA PRO A 106 -18.05 -12.52 29.47
C PRO A 106 -17.87 -12.51 27.95
N LYS A 107 -18.94 -12.78 27.20
CA LYS A 107 -18.96 -12.72 25.71
C LYS A 107 -19.05 -11.29 25.18
N ASN A 108 -19.76 -10.43 25.91
CA ASN A 108 -20.05 -9.07 25.50
C ASN A 108 -19.90 -8.12 26.70
N PHE A 109 -19.41 -6.91 26.44
CA PHE A 109 -19.48 -5.80 27.39
C PHE A 109 -20.67 -4.89 27.04
N LEU A 110 -21.35 -4.37 28.06
CA LEU A 110 -22.31 -3.29 27.92
C LEU A 110 -21.55 -1.97 28.09
N VAL A 111 -21.62 -1.08 27.11
CA VAL A 111 -20.88 0.18 27.09
C VAL A 111 -21.79 1.32 26.63
N VAL A 112 -21.38 2.57 26.88
CA VAL A 112 -22.12 3.77 26.48
C VAL A 112 -21.26 4.56 25.50
N VAL A 113 -21.82 4.94 24.36
CA VAL A 113 -21.07 5.72 23.37
C VAL A 113 -20.80 7.12 23.91
N MET A 114 -19.53 7.45 24.14
CA MET A 114 -19.10 8.75 24.66
C MET A 114 -18.81 9.75 23.55
N ALA A 115 -18.27 9.29 22.42
CA ALA A 115 -17.95 10.12 21.28
C ALA A 115 -17.95 9.32 19.97
N GLU A 116 -18.11 10.02 18.85
CA GLU A 116 -17.94 9.49 17.50
C GLU A 116 -17.02 10.40 16.70
N CYS A 117 -16.00 9.83 16.04
CA CYS A 117 -15.13 10.54 15.11
C CYS A 117 -14.89 9.66 13.87
N GLU A 118 -15.26 10.14 12.68
CA GLU A 118 -15.06 9.42 11.40
C GLU A 118 -15.64 7.98 11.36
N GLY A 119 -16.66 7.69 12.17
CA GLY A 119 -17.27 6.37 12.31
C GLY A 119 -16.56 5.43 13.29
N LEU A 120 -15.55 5.93 14.02
CA LEU A 120 -14.98 5.29 15.19
C LEU A 120 -15.73 5.79 16.43
N TYR A 121 -16.20 4.85 17.25
CA TYR A 121 -16.91 5.14 18.49
C TYR A 121 -15.96 4.97 19.68
N THR A 122 -15.91 5.98 20.54
CA THR A 122 -15.31 5.88 21.87
C THR A 122 -16.42 5.52 22.85
N VAL A 123 -16.15 4.53 23.71
CA VAL A 123 -17.11 3.96 24.66
C VAL A 123 -16.59 3.97 26.08
#